data_AF-A0A2U2RQ13-F1
#
_entry.id   AF-A0A2U2RQ13-F1
#
_cell.length_a   1.000
_cell.length_b   1.000
_cell.length_c   1.000
_cell.angle_alpha   90.00
_cell.angle_beta   90.00
_cell.angle_gamma   90.00
#
_symmetry.space_group_name_H-M   'P 1'
#
loop_
_entity.id
_entity.type
_entity.pdbx_description
1 polymer ?
#
loop_
_entity_poly.entity_id
_entity_poly.type
_entity_poly.pdbx_seq_one_letter_code
_entity_poly.pdbx_strand_id
1 'polypeptide(L)' 'MIETAQAFGVDIGGSGIKAAPVNLEKGEFAEPRLKILTPEVSTPKAVGEIVRQQLEHFEVPESAPVGIAFPAP' A
#
# COMPACT_ATOMS: atom_id res chain seq x y z
N MET A 1 -8.09 0.40 -13.65
CA MET A 1 -6.93 1.08 -14.30
C MET A 1 -6.90 2.53 -13.85
N ILE A 2 -6.05 2.85 -12.89
CA ILE A 2 -5.97 4.21 -12.35
C ILE A 2 -5.02 5.00 -13.25
N GLU A 3 -5.54 5.54 -14.36
CA GLU A 3 -4.73 6.25 -15.38
C GLU A 3 -3.93 7.43 -14.82
N THR A 4 -4.33 7.96 -13.67
CA THR A 4 -3.68 9.10 -12.99
C THR A 4 -2.76 8.70 -11.84
N ALA A 5 -2.75 7.43 -11.41
CA ALA A 5 -1.85 6.99 -10.35
C ALA A 5 -0.53 6.53 -10.96
N GLN A 6 0.51 7.34 -10.78
CA GLN A 6 1.85 6.99 -11.26
C GLN A 6 2.55 5.99 -10.32
N ALA A 7 2.07 5.82 -9.08
CA ALA A 7 2.65 4.91 -8.10
C ALA A 7 1.61 4.41 -7.09
N PHE A 8 1.98 3.37 -6.33
CA PHE A 8 1.22 2.87 -5.19
C PHE A 8 2.04 3.02 -3.90
N GLY A 9 1.43 3.57 -2.85
CA GLY A 9 2.11 3.81 -1.58
C GLY A 9 1.58 2.92 -0.48
N VAL A 10 2.49 2.28 0.28
CA VAL A 10 2.20 1.45 1.46
C VAL A 10 2.95 1.98 2.67
N ASP A 11 2.23 2.17 3.78
CA ASP A 11 2.78 2.54 5.08
C ASP A 11 2.48 1.45 6.11
N ILE A 12 3.53 0.73 6.53
CA ILE A 12 3.44 -0.36 7.50
C ILE A 12 3.57 0.23 8.91
N GLY A 13 2.45 0.34 9.61
CA GLY A 13 2.42 0.75 11.02
C GLY A 13 2.23 -0.42 11.97
N GLY A 14 2.48 -0.21 13.28
CA GLY A 14 2.22 -1.22 14.31
C GLY A 14 0.73 -1.48 14.58
N SER A 15 -0.15 -0.53 14.26
CA SER A 15 -1.61 -0.62 14.49
C SER A 15 -2.44 -0.73 13.20
N GLY A 16 -1.78 -0.76 12.06
CA GLY A 16 -2.40 -0.99 10.77
C GLY A 16 -1.46 -0.68 9.61
N ILE A 17 -1.66 -1.42 8.53
CA ILE A 17 -1.01 -1.24 7.24
C ILE A 17 -1.97 -0.46 6.36
N LYS A 18 -1.52 0.70 5.89
CA LYS A 18 -2.31 1.61 5.05
C LYS A 18 -1.74 1.60 3.64
N ALA A 19 -2.58 1.55 2.61
CA ALA A 19 -2.12 1.78 1.24
C ALA A 19 -3.14 2.52 0.39
N ALA A 20 -2.62 3.19 -0.63
CA ALA A 20 -3.41 3.93 -1.60
C ALA A 20 -2.64 4.09 -2.91
N PRO A 21 -3.34 4.21 -4.04
CA PRO A 21 -2.77 4.77 -5.26
C PRO A 21 -2.44 6.26 -5.06
N VAL A 22 -1.34 6.72 -5.63
CA VAL A 22 -0.81 8.08 -5.43
C VAL A 22 -0.71 8.82 -6.76
N ASN A 23 -1.21 10.05 -6.77
CA ASN A 23 -0.93 11.02 -7.83
C ASN A 23 0.31 11.83 -7.43
N LEU A 24 1.44 11.52 -8.06
CA LEU A 24 2.74 12.15 -7.85
C LEU A 24 2.82 13.58 -8.40
N GLU A 25 2.00 13.95 -9.39
CA GLU A 25 1.94 15.34 -9.90
C GLU A 25 1.34 16.29 -8.87
N LYS A 26 0.29 15.83 -8.18
CA LYS A 26 -0.45 16.63 -7.19
C LYS A 26 0.02 16.41 -5.75
N GLY A 27 0.72 15.31 -5.48
CA GLY A 27 1.16 14.94 -4.14
C GLY A 27 0.01 14.47 -3.23
N GLU A 28 -1.02 13.84 -3.80
CA GLU A 28 -2.23 13.40 -3.09
C GLU A 28 -2.56 11.94 -3.39
N PHE A 29 -3.46 11.35 -2.59
CA PHE A 29 -4.01 10.04 -2.92
C PHE A 29 -4.92 10.16 -4.15
N ALA A 30 -4.76 9.26 -5.11
CA ALA A 30 -5.65 9.19 -6.27
C ALA A 30 -7.04 8.65 -5.89
N GLU A 31 -7.10 7.85 -4.81
CA GLU A 31 -8.33 7.27 -4.25
C GLU A 31 -8.22 7.15 -2.71
N PRO A 32 -9.34 7.02 -1.97
CA PRO A 32 -9.28 6.82 -0.53
C PRO A 32 -8.43 5.61 -0.12
N ARG A 33 -7.56 5.80 0.88
CA ARG A 33 -6.69 4.72 1.38
C ARG A 33 -7.47 3.57 2.02
N LEU A 34 -6.96 2.37 1.87
CA LEU A 34 -7.38 1.18 2.62
C LEU A 34 -6.50 1.00 3.86
N LYS A 35 -7.10 0.70 5.01
CA LYS A 35 -6.39 0.30 6.22
C LYS A 35 -6.79 -1.12 6.59
N ILE A 36 -5.81 -2.01 6.68
CA ILE A 36 -5.98 -3.35 7.26
C ILE A 36 -5.20 -3.38 8.58
N LEU A 37 -5.75 -4.02 9.61
CA LEU A 37 -5.06 -4.14 10.89
C LEU A 37 -3.78 -4.96 10.72
N THR A 38 -2.71 -4.51 11.38
CA THR A 38 -1.44 -5.23 11.44
C THR A 38 -1.69 -6.58 12.13
N PRO A 39 -1.10 -7.67 11.61
CA PRO A 39 -1.36 -8.99 12.16
C PRO A 39 -0.74 -9.07 13.57
N GLU A 40 -1.37 -9.86 14.43
CA GLU A 40 -0.93 -10.04 15.82
C GLU A 40 0.55 -10.44 15.90
N VAL A 41 1.00 -11.31 14.98
CA VAL A 41 2.41 -11.63 14.77
C VAL A 41 2.86 -11.14 13.39
N SER A 42 3.62 -10.05 13.37
CA SER A 42 4.11 -9.38 12.15
C SER A 42 5.30 -10.08 11.50
N THR A 43 5.13 -11.35 11.11
CA THR A 43 6.12 -12.03 10.27
C THR A 43 6.16 -11.42 8.87
N PRO A 44 7.29 -11.50 8.13
CA PRO A 44 7.36 -11.01 6.76
C PRO A 44 6.27 -11.58 5.85
N LYS A 45 5.94 -12.86 6.01
CA LYS A 45 4.87 -13.52 5.23
C LYS A 45 3.49 -12.92 5.55
N ALA A 46 3.15 -12.77 6.82
CA ALA A 46 1.85 -12.21 7.24
C ALA A 46 1.68 -10.75 6.79
N VAL A 47 2.73 -9.95 6.88
CA VAL A 47 2.74 -8.56 6.36
C VAL A 47 2.59 -8.57 4.84
N GLY A 48 3.35 -9.42 4.13
CA GLY A 48 3.27 -9.57 2.67
C GLY A 48 1.88 -9.98 2.18
N GLU A 49 1.19 -10.87 2.89
CA GLU A 49 -0.19 -11.27 2.58
C GLU A 49 -1.17 -10.09 2.66
N ILE A 50 -1.01 -9.19 3.63
CA ILE A 50 -1.82 -7.99 3.75
C ILE A 50 -1.49 -7.01 2.61
N VAL A 51 -0.21 -6.80 2.31
CA VAL A 51 0.20 -5.92 1.19
C VAL A 51 -0.38 -6.45 -0.13
N ARG A 52 -0.30 -7.76 -0.38
CA ARG A 52 -0.91 -8.41 -1.55
C ARG A 52 -2.41 -8.13 -1.63
N GLN A 53 -3.13 -8.29 -0.52
CA GLN A 53 -4.58 -7.99 -0.49
C GLN A 53 -4.88 -6.54 -0.88
N GLN A 54 -4.04 -5.58 -0.50
CA GLN A 54 -4.26 -4.18 -0.89
C GLN A 54 -3.94 -3.95 -2.38
N LEU A 55 -2.87 -4.54 -2.91
CA LEU A 55 -2.56 -4.46 -4.33
C LEU A 55 -3.69 -5.05 -5.20
N GLU A 56 -4.26 -6.18 -4.77
CA GLU A 56 -5.42 -6.82 -5.42
C GLU A 56 -6.68 -5.97 -5.30
N HIS A 57 -6.93 -5.36 -4.13
CA HIS A 57 -8.09 -4.50 -3.91
C HIS A 57 -8.13 -3.28 -4.85
N PHE A 58 -6.97 -2.66 -5.09
CA PHE A 58 -6.86 -1.49 -5.97
C PHE A 58 -6.52 -1.85 -7.42
N GLU A 59 -6.51 -3.14 -7.78
CA GLU A 59 -6.16 -3.65 -9.11
C GLU A 59 -4.84 -3.04 -9.64
N VAL A 60 -3.83 -2.99 -8.77
CA VAL A 60 -2.55 -2.32 -9.06
C VAL A 60 -1.84 -3.08 -10.20
N PRO A 61 -1.48 -2.41 -11.32
CA PRO A 61 -0.76 -3.06 -12.41
C PRO A 61 0.60 -3.59 -11.95
N GLU A 62 1.03 -4.75 -12.46
CA GLU A 62 2.34 -5.33 -12.11
C GLU A 62 3.52 -4.41 -12.46
N SER A 63 3.35 -3.53 -13.46
CA SER A 63 4.36 -2.55 -13.87
C SER A 63 4.39 -1.29 -13.00
N ALA A 64 3.41 -1.10 -12.11
CA ALA A 64 3.33 0.10 -11.29
C ALA A 64 4.38 0.05 -10.16
N PRO A 65 5.14 1.14 -9.93
CA PRO A 65 6.07 1.19 -8.82
C PRO A 65 5.31 1.22 -7.49
N VAL A 66 5.75 0.37 -6.55
CA VAL A 66 5.21 0.29 -5.19
C VAL A 66 6.24 0.81 -4.19
N GLY A 67 5.93 1.94 -3.54
CA GLY A 67 6.72 2.47 -2.44
C GLY A 67 6.24 1.89 -1.11
N ILE A 68 7.17 1.36 -0.30
CA ILE A 68 6.86 0.77 1.01
C ILE A 68 7.68 1.45 2.10
N ALA A 69 7.00 2.08 3.06
CA ALA A 69 7.62 2.52 4.31
C ALA A 69 7.56 1.39 5.33
N PHE A 70 8.72 1.05 5.91
CA PHE A 70 8.85 0.02 6.94
C PHE A 70 9.38 0.67 8.23
N PRO A 71 8.87 0.28 9.42
CA PRO A 71 9.42 0.73 10.69
C PRO A 71 10.73 -0.02 10.95
N ALA A 72 11.82 0.51 10.43
CA ALA A 72 13.18 0.02 10.61
C ALA A 72 14.09 1.15 11.14
N PRO A 73 15.23 0.83 11.79
CA PRO A 73 16.24 1.82 12.19
C PRO A 73 16.82 2.61 11.00
#